data_AF-A0A957F3M9-F1
#
_entry.id   AF-A0A957F3M9-F1
#
_cell.length_a   1.000
_cell.length_b   1.000
_cell.length_c   1.000
_cell.angle_alpha   90.00
_cell.angle_beta   90.00
_cell.angle_gamma   90.00
#
_symmetry.space_group_name_H-M   'P 1'
#
loop_
_entity.id
_entity.type
_entity.pdbx_description
1 polymer ?
#
loop_
_entity_poly.entity_id
_entity_poly.type
_entity_poly.pdbx_seq_one_letter_code
_entity_poly.pdbx_strand_id
1 'polypeptide(L)'
;ALQGTISIQGHTDTNSFIKSFSGRHHFVLDYLVEEVLQQQPASVQTFLLQTSILDRLCGPLCDAVLLDTSTSGQETLEYIEQNNLFLVPLDNERRWYRYHHLFADLLRQRLYQNTDSSQGDEKGTGVAQLHIRASAWYENNGLEIEAFTHAAAANDIARAERLVEGDGMPLHFRGAGTYVL
;
A
#
# COMPACT_ATOMS: atom_id res chain seq x y z
N ALA A 1 21.31 41.89 5.28
CA ALA A 1 21.75 40.64 4.65
C ALA A 1 22.38 39.76 5.71
N LEU A 2 21.76 38.63 6.06
CA LEU A 2 22.42 37.48 6.69
C LEU A 2 21.70 36.25 6.14
N GLN A 3 22.33 35.60 5.16
CA GLN A 3 21.90 34.33 4.57
C GLN A 3 22.26 33.21 5.54
N GLY A 4 21.31 32.33 5.84
CA GLY A 4 21.55 31.04 6.45
C GLY A 4 21.02 29.97 5.50
N THR A 5 21.86 29.49 4.59
CA THR A 5 21.57 28.31 3.76
C THR A 5 21.80 27.07 4.62
N ILE A 6 20.75 26.29 4.89
CA ILE A 6 20.92 24.95 5.45
C ILE A 6 20.97 23.98 4.27
N SER A 7 22.19 23.56 3.98
CA SER A 7 22.50 22.46 3.07
C SER A 7 22.25 21.15 3.81
N ILE A 8 21.29 20.33 3.35
CA ILE A 8 21.05 18.98 3.87
C ILE A 8 21.55 18.01 2.82
N GLN A 9 22.79 17.56 2.99
CA GLN A 9 23.33 16.38 2.32
C GLN A 9 23.91 15.43 3.36
N GLY A 10 23.49 14.17 3.28
CA GLY A 10 24.27 13.04 3.78
C GLY A 10 23.74 12.37 5.05
N HIS A 11 23.03 11.26 4.85
CA HIS A 11 23.07 10.06 5.66
C HIS A 11 23.17 10.23 7.19
N THR A 12 22.04 10.32 7.87
CA THR A 12 21.92 9.76 9.23
C THR A 12 20.47 9.41 9.55
N ASP A 13 20.21 8.12 9.69
CA ASP A 13 19.06 7.49 10.37
C ASP A 13 17.72 8.23 10.36
N THR A 14 17.02 8.22 9.22
CA THR A 14 15.60 8.60 9.12
C THR A 14 14.74 7.82 10.14
N ASN A 15 15.11 6.58 10.47
CA ASN A 15 14.44 5.74 11.45
C ASN A 15 14.61 6.20 12.91
N SER A 16 15.73 6.85 13.25
CA SER A 16 15.96 7.39 14.60
C SER A 16 15.24 8.73 14.82
N PHE A 17 15.03 9.48 13.73
CA PHE A 17 14.40 10.79 13.76
C PHE A 17 12.89 10.73 14.06
N ILE A 18 12.24 9.61 13.73
CA ILE A 18 10.77 9.46 13.83
C ILE A 18 10.32 9.00 15.22
N LYS A 19 11.20 8.40 16.03
CA LYS A 19 10.82 7.79 17.32
C LYS A 19 10.62 8.77 18.49
N SER A 20 10.94 10.04 18.32
CA SER A 20 11.04 11.02 19.42
C SER A 20 9.97 12.11 19.44
N PHE A 21 8.96 12.06 18.58
CA PHE A 21 8.12 13.23 18.34
C PHE A 21 6.64 13.06 18.75
N SER A 22 6.27 13.77 19.83
CA SER A 22 4.92 13.83 20.38
C SER A 22 3.93 14.49 19.42
N GLY A 23 2.63 14.20 19.59
CA GLY A 23 1.52 14.48 18.65
C GLY A 23 1.32 15.90 18.10
N ARG A 24 2.16 16.89 18.42
CA ARG A 24 2.21 18.17 17.69
C ARG A 24 3.10 18.11 16.43
N HIS A 25 3.95 17.10 16.34
CA HIS A 25 4.85 16.84 15.22
C HIS A 25 4.32 15.82 14.21
N HIS A 26 3.24 15.09 14.54
CA HIS A 26 2.58 14.23 13.55
C HIS A 26 2.09 15.07 12.36
N PHE A 27 1.47 16.23 12.63
CA PHE A 27 1.07 17.18 11.59
C PHE A 27 2.24 17.70 10.73
N VAL A 28 3.44 17.84 11.32
CA VAL A 28 4.63 18.25 10.57
C VAL A 28 5.12 17.12 9.68
N LEU A 29 5.10 15.88 10.17
CA LEU A 29 5.47 14.70 9.40
C LEU A 29 4.46 14.44 8.27
N ASP A 30 3.17 14.57 8.53
CA ASP A 30 2.11 14.44 7.52
C ASP A 30 2.27 15.51 6.43
N TYR A 31 2.56 16.76 6.81
CA TYR A 31 2.83 17.82 5.84
C TYR A 31 4.09 17.54 4.99
N LEU A 32 5.17 17.05 5.60
CA LEU A 32 6.39 16.71 4.87
C LEU A 32 6.16 15.55 3.89
N VAL A 33 5.45 14.52 4.34
CA VAL A 33 5.06 13.39 3.49
C VAL A 33 4.18 13.84 2.33
N GLU A 34 3.22 14.72 2.60
CA GLU A 34 2.34 15.29 1.59
C GLU A 34 3.12 16.09 0.53
N GLU A 35 4.03 16.94 0.97
CA GLU A 35 4.88 17.74 0.09
C GLU A 35 5.77 16.84 -0.79
N VAL A 36 6.33 15.77 -0.22
CA VAL A 36 7.10 14.78 -0.97
C VAL A 36 6.25 14.10 -2.05
N LEU A 37 5.01 13.74 -1.73
CA LEU A 37 4.07 13.16 -2.70
C LEU A 37 3.75 14.14 -3.83
N GLN A 38 3.43 15.39 -3.49
CA GLN A 38 3.05 16.42 -4.47
C GLN A 38 4.18 16.79 -5.44
N GLN A 39 5.45 16.61 -5.03
CA GLN A 39 6.61 16.84 -5.89
C GLN A 39 6.88 15.70 -6.89
N GLN A 40 6.20 14.55 -6.77
CA GLN A 40 6.40 13.43 -7.68
C GLN A 40 5.67 13.63 -9.02
N PRO A 41 6.14 13.00 -10.11
CA PRO A 41 5.37 12.90 -11.35
C PRO A 41 4.00 12.25 -11.12
N ALA A 42 2.98 12.65 -11.89
CA ALA A 42 1.61 12.17 -11.73
C ALA A 42 1.47 10.64 -11.81
N SER A 43 2.30 9.98 -12.63
CA SER A 43 2.35 8.51 -12.71
C SER A 43 2.81 7.89 -11.39
N VAL A 44 3.86 8.43 -10.78
CA VAL A 44 4.40 7.96 -9.49
C VAL A 44 3.41 8.25 -8.36
N GLN A 45 2.76 9.41 -8.35
CA GLN A 45 1.70 9.70 -7.39
C GLN A 45 0.56 8.68 -7.47
N THR A 46 0.11 8.35 -8.69
CA THR A 46 -0.94 7.35 -8.92
C THR A 46 -0.50 5.98 -8.43
N PHE A 47 0.74 5.59 -8.75
CA PHE A 47 1.33 4.33 -8.28
C PHE A 47 1.34 4.24 -6.75
N LEU A 48 1.88 5.27 -6.08
CA LEU A 48 1.96 5.32 -4.62
C LEU A 48 0.57 5.22 -3.96
N LEU A 49 -0.39 6.01 -4.46
CA LEU A 49 -1.75 6.01 -3.93
C LEU A 49 -2.45 4.67 -4.11
N GLN A 50 -2.47 4.13 -5.34
CA GLN A 50 -3.22 2.92 -5.64
C GLN A 50 -2.60 1.65 -5.03
N THR A 51 -1.27 1.60 -4.91
CA THR A 51 -0.59 0.46 -4.27
C THR A 51 -0.56 0.56 -2.73
N SER A 52 -0.97 1.68 -2.14
CA SER A 52 -1.00 1.87 -0.68
C SER A 52 -1.90 0.88 0.05
N ILE A 53 -2.88 0.27 -0.64
CA ILE A 53 -3.75 -0.77 -0.07
C ILE A 53 -3.00 -2.05 0.29
N LEU A 54 -1.80 -2.24 -0.26
CA LEU A 54 -0.99 -3.45 -0.09
C LEU A 54 -0.10 -3.33 1.14
N ASP A 55 -0.05 -4.38 1.96
CA ASP A 55 0.86 -4.41 3.13
C ASP A 55 2.30 -4.76 2.75
N ARG A 56 2.49 -5.48 1.65
CA ARG A 56 3.77 -5.82 1.02
C ARG A 56 3.64 -5.65 -0.47
N LEU A 57 4.69 -5.18 -1.12
CA LEU A 57 4.73 -4.85 -2.53
C LEU A 57 5.79 -5.69 -3.23
N CYS A 58 5.48 -6.16 -4.43
CA CYS A 58 6.47 -6.68 -5.38
C CYS A 58 6.03 -6.27 -6.79
N GLY A 59 6.98 -6.20 -7.73
CA GLY A 59 6.68 -5.74 -9.09
C GLY A 59 5.46 -6.41 -9.73
N PRO A 60 5.39 -7.76 -9.78
CA PRO A 60 4.26 -8.47 -10.38
C PRO A 60 2.91 -8.23 -9.69
N LEU A 61 2.90 -7.99 -8.38
CA LEU A 61 1.67 -7.66 -7.65
C LEU A 61 1.21 -6.23 -7.99
N CYS A 62 2.14 -5.28 -8.03
CA CYS A 62 1.84 -3.90 -8.44
C CYS A 62 1.26 -3.87 -9.86
N ASP A 63 1.86 -4.60 -10.80
CA ASP A 63 1.36 -4.71 -12.18
C ASP A 63 -0.07 -5.25 -12.25
N ALA A 64 -0.35 -6.31 -11.48
CA ALA A 64 -1.67 -6.93 -11.45
C ALA A 64 -2.75 -6.01 -10.86
N VAL A 65 -2.39 -5.15 -9.90
CA VAL A 65 -3.32 -4.22 -9.26
C VAL A 65 -3.58 -3.01 -10.13
N LEU A 66 -2.54 -2.41 -10.72
CA LEU A 66 -2.64 -1.16 -11.48
C LEU A 66 -3.20 -1.38 -12.89
N LEU A 67 -2.91 -2.53 -13.52
CA LEU A 67 -3.18 -2.81 -14.94
C LEU A 67 -2.58 -1.77 -15.91
N ASP A 68 -1.59 -1.01 -15.45
CA ASP A 68 -0.83 -0.07 -16.28
C ASP A 68 0.30 -0.83 -16.98
N THR A 69 0.38 -0.72 -18.30
CA THR A 69 1.42 -1.36 -19.12
C THR A 69 2.54 -0.39 -19.50
N SER A 70 2.49 0.86 -19.04
CA SER A 70 3.42 1.92 -19.43
C SER A 70 4.80 1.73 -18.82
N THR A 71 4.87 1.25 -17.58
CA THR A 71 6.11 1.02 -16.83
C THR A 71 5.89 -0.15 -15.90
N SER A 72 6.89 -1.01 -15.76
CA SER A 72 6.80 -2.15 -14.84
C SER A 72 6.73 -1.67 -13.39
N GLY A 73 5.96 -2.38 -12.58
CA GLY A 73 5.85 -2.12 -11.15
C GLY A 73 7.19 -2.32 -10.45
N GLN A 74 8.04 -3.23 -10.93
CA GLN A 74 9.39 -3.41 -10.40
C GLN A 74 10.25 -2.18 -10.67
N GLU A 75 10.24 -1.67 -11.91
CA GLU A 75 11.00 -0.47 -12.29
C GLU A 75 10.54 0.75 -11.49
N THR A 76 9.23 0.86 -11.25
CA THR A 76 8.66 1.93 -10.43
C THR A 76 9.07 1.80 -8.96
N LEU A 77 9.09 0.58 -8.39
CA LEU A 77 9.56 0.34 -7.03
C LEU A 77 11.05 0.69 -6.87
N GLU A 78 11.89 0.33 -7.84
CA GLU A 78 13.31 0.68 -7.85
C GLU A 78 13.52 2.20 -7.94
N TYR A 79 12.73 2.90 -8.75
CA TYR A 79 12.72 4.36 -8.77
C TYR A 79 12.36 4.95 -7.39
N ILE A 80 11.28 4.46 -6.76
CA ILE A 80 10.81 4.92 -5.45
C ILE A 80 11.89 4.68 -4.38
N GLU A 81 12.54 3.53 -4.39
CA GLU A 81 13.65 3.19 -3.49
C GLU A 81 14.83 4.15 -3.69
N GLN A 82 15.27 4.36 -4.94
CA GLN A 82 16.41 5.23 -5.26
C GLN A 82 16.16 6.70 -4.88
N ASN A 83 14.90 7.15 -4.94
CA ASN A 83 14.49 8.50 -4.55
C ASN A 83 14.16 8.62 -3.06
N ASN A 84 14.41 7.58 -2.25
CA ASN A 84 14.17 7.56 -0.80
C ASN A 84 12.73 7.90 -0.41
N LEU A 85 11.75 7.48 -1.21
CA LEU A 85 10.32 7.77 -0.99
C LEU A 85 9.69 6.80 0.02
N PHE A 86 10.34 6.67 1.19
CA PHE A 86 9.86 5.91 2.34
C PHE A 86 9.50 4.44 2.03
N LEU A 87 10.15 3.85 1.04
CA LEU A 87 10.04 2.44 0.69
C LEU A 87 11.18 1.65 1.34
N VAL A 88 10.85 0.52 1.97
CA VAL A 88 11.80 -0.31 2.71
C VAL A 88 11.82 -1.71 2.07
N PRO A 89 12.98 -2.21 1.61
CA PRO A 89 13.10 -3.58 1.13
C PRO A 89 12.94 -4.58 2.30
N LEU A 90 12.24 -5.68 2.05
CA LEU A 90 11.99 -6.75 3.01
C LEU A 90 12.90 -7.96 2.81
N ASP A 91 13.59 -8.03 1.67
CA ASP A 91 14.56 -9.06 1.34
C ASP A 91 15.83 -8.49 0.70
N ASN A 92 16.90 -9.30 0.69
CA ASN A 92 18.18 -8.91 0.09
C ASN A 92 18.12 -8.85 -1.44
N GLU A 93 17.16 -9.55 -2.04
CA GLU A 93 16.97 -9.63 -3.49
C GLU A 93 16.10 -8.47 -4.03
N ARG A 94 15.61 -7.58 -3.17
CA ARG A 94 14.77 -6.43 -3.52
C ARG A 94 13.55 -6.81 -4.37
N ARG A 95 12.93 -7.94 -4.02
CA ARG A 95 11.67 -8.39 -4.64
C ARG A 95 10.47 -7.91 -3.84
N TRP A 96 10.62 -7.89 -2.52
CA TRP A 96 9.56 -7.49 -1.61
C TRP A 96 9.90 -6.19 -0.92
N TYR A 97 8.92 -5.29 -0.89
CA TYR A 97 9.03 -3.99 -0.28
C TYR A 97 7.84 -3.70 0.63
N ARG A 98 7.99 -2.67 1.45
CA ARG A 98 6.93 -2.11 2.28
C ARG A 98 7.06 -0.61 2.38
N TYR A 99 5.95 0.10 2.33
CA TYR A 99 5.93 1.51 2.70
C TYR A 99 6.15 1.68 4.20
N HIS A 100 6.88 2.71 4.60
CA HIS A 100 6.91 3.11 5.99
C HIS A 100 5.49 3.39 6.50
N HIS A 101 5.15 2.96 7.72
CA HIS A 101 3.77 2.93 8.21
C HIS A 101 3.06 4.29 8.11
N LEU A 102 3.69 5.40 8.54
CA LEU A 102 3.11 6.75 8.42
C LEU A 102 2.83 7.14 6.96
N PHE A 103 3.73 6.77 6.05
CA PHE A 103 3.59 7.06 4.63
C PHE A 103 2.41 6.28 4.05
N ALA A 104 2.32 4.99 4.38
CA ALA A 104 1.21 4.13 3.97
C ALA A 104 -0.15 4.67 4.46
N ASP A 105 -0.23 5.09 5.73
CA ASP A 105 -1.47 5.61 6.32
C ASP A 105 -1.94 6.89 5.62
N LEU A 106 -1.01 7.82 5.33
CA LEU A 106 -1.32 9.05 4.60
C LEU A 106 -1.76 8.75 3.16
N LEU A 107 -1.05 7.87 2.45
CA LEU A 107 -1.42 7.48 1.09
C LEU A 107 -2.81 6.84 1.04
N ARG A 108 -3.13 5.95 1.99
CA ARG A 108 -4.46 5.34 2.11
C ARG A 108 -5.53 6.40 2.35
N GLN A 109 -5.30 7.32 3.30
CA GLN A 109 -6.24 8.40 3.58
C GLN A 109 -6.53 9.23 2.33
N ARG A 110 -5.50 9.59 1.56
CA ARG A 110 -5.63 10.32 0.30
C ARG A 110 -6.38 9.54 -0.78
N LEU A 111 -6.09 8.24 -0.91
CA LEU A 111 -6.79 7.37 -1.86
C LEU A 111 -8.30 7.33 -1.60
N TYR A 112 -8.71 7.16 -0.33
CA TYR A 112 -10.12 7.15 0.04
C TYR A 112 -10.79 8.51 -0.15
N GLN A 113 -10.12 9.60 0.24
CA GLN A 113 -10.65 10.97 0.04
C GLN A 113 -10.90 11.29 -1.43
N ASN A 114 -9.97 10.92 -2.33
CA ASN A 114 -10.11 11.16 -3.76
C ASN A 114 -11.27 10.35 -4.38
N THR A 115 -11.59 9.19 -3.80
CA THR A 115 -12.66 8.31 -4.29
C THR A 115 -14.03 8.76 -3.80
N ASP A 116 -14.14 9.22 -2.55
CA ASP A 116 -15.40 9.71 -1.97
C ASP A 116 -15.91 11.00 -2.64
N SER A 117 -15.00 11.83 -3.15
CA SER A 117 -15.34 13.03 -3.94
C SER A 117 -15.85 12.72 -5.35
N SER A 118 -15.56 11.54 -5.88
CA SER A 118 -16.00 11.08 -7.20
C SER A 118 -17.27 10.24 -7.08
N GLN A 119 -18.38 10.88 -6.67
CA GLN A 119 -19.71 10.27 -6.75
C GLN A 119 -20.08 10.06 -8.22
N GLY A 120 -19.77 8.87 -8.77
CA GLY A 120 -20.25 8.45 -10.08
C GLY A 120 -19.24 7.81 -11.02
N ASP A 121 -18.18 7.16 -10.54
CA ASP A 121 -17.25 6.48 -11.43
C ASP A 121 -17.84 5.15 -11.95
N GLU A 122 -18.51 5.26 -13.10
CA GLU A 122 -18.94 4.18 -14.00
C GLU A 122 -17.76 3.41 -14.65
N LYS A 123 -16.52 3.70 -14.25
CA LYS A 123 -15.34 2.92 -14.63
C LYS A 123 -14.86 2.16 -13.40
N GLY A 124 -14.70 0.84 -13.53
CA GLY A 124 -14.17 -0.04 -12.48
C GLY A 124 -12.72 0.29 -12.10
N THR A 125 -12.51 1.46 -11.51
CA THR A 125 -11.24 2.04 -11.05
C THR A 125 -11.35 2.55 -9.61
N GLY A 126 -12.42 2.19 -8.90
CA GLY A 126 -12.57 2.48 -7.47
C GLY A 126 -11.68 1.60 -6.61
N VAL A 127 -11.50 2.00 -5.35
CA VAL A 127 -10.67 1.28 -4.36
C VAL A 127 -11.06 -0.19 -4.22
N ALA A 128 -12.36 -0.50 -4.28
CA ALA A 128 -12.85 -1.88 -4.28
C ALA A 128 -12.26 -2.73 -5.43
N GLN A 129 -12.10 -2.16 -6.63
CA GLN A 129 -11.51 -2.90 -7.75
C GLN A 129 -10.03 -3.20 -7.54
N LEU A 130 -9.28 -2.28 -6.92
CA LEU A 130 -7.89 -2.51 -6.55
C LEU A 130 -7.78 -3.70 -5.58
N HIS A 131 -8.66 -3.73 -4.57
CA HIS A 131 -8.75 -4.86 -3.64
C HIS A 131 -9.15 -6.17 -4.34
N ILE A 132 -10.09 -6.16 -5.29
CA ILE A 132 -10.45 -7.37 -6.06
C ILE A 132 -9.23 -7.91 -6.84
N ARG A 133 -8.48 -7.04 -7.51
CA ARG A 133 -7.28 -7.45 -8.27
C ARG A 133 -6.18 -7.98 -7.36
N ALA A 134 -5.93 -7.31 -6.23
CA ALA A 134 -4.99 -7.79 -5.22
C ALA A 134 -5.41 -9.17 -4.71
N SER A 135 -6.69 -9.35 -4.39
CA SER A 135 -7.24 -10.64 -3.94
C SER A 135 -7.04 -11.75 -4.98
N ALA A 136 -7.25 -11.47 -6.26
CA ALA A 136 -7.00 -12.41 -7.36
C ALA A 136 -5.53 -12.80 -7.48
N TRP A 137 -4.63 -11.82 -7.40
CA TRP A 137 -3.21 -12.08 -7.44
C TRP A 137 -2.76 -12.94 -6.25
N TYR A 138 -3.18 -12.59 -5.02
CA TYR A 138 -2.80 -13.33 -3.82
C TYR A 138 -3.28 -14.78 -3.86
N GLU A 139 -4.52 -15.02 -4.29
CA GLU A 139 -5.04 -16.38 -4.44
C GLU A 139 -4.22 -17.20 -5.45
N ASN A 140 -3.93 -16.64 -6.61
CA ASN A 140 -3.13 -17.32 -7.65
C ASN A 140 -1.69 -17.61 -7.21
N ASN A 141 -1.20 -16.93 -6.18
CA ASN A 141 0.14 -17.13 -5.59
C ASN A 141 0.10 -17.93 -4.28
N GLY A 142 -1.04 -18.52 -3.91
CA GLY A 142 -1.19 -19.36 -2.71
C GLY A 142 -1.20 -18.60 -1.38
N LEU A 143 -1.47 -17.29 -1.41
CA LEU A 143 -1.53 -16.40 -0.24
C LEU A 143 -3.00 -16.15 0.15
N GLU A 144 -3.65 -17.19 0.66
CA GLU A 144 -5.11 -17.18 0.85
C GLU A 144 -5.61 -16.21 1.91
N ILE A 145 -4.84 -15.99 2.99
CA ILE A 145 -5.20 -15.05 4.06
C ILE A 145 -5.22 -13.61 3.51
N GLU A 146 -4.19 -13.22 2.76
CA GLU A 146 -4.13 -11.94 2.08
C GLU A 146 -5.23 -11.82 1.03
N ALA A 147 -5.49 -12.89 0.26
CA ALA A 147 -6.56 -12.92 -0.72
C ALA A 147 -7.92 -12.66 -0.06
N PHE A 148 -8.22 -13.32 1.06
CA PHE A 148 -9.45 -13.14 1.82
C PHE A 148 -9.56 -11.71 2.36
N THR A 149 -8.48 -11.20 2.97
CA THR A 149 -8.45 -9.84 3.54
C THR A 149 -8.80 -8.79 2.49
N HIS A 150 -8.25 -8.92 1.28
CA HIS A 150 -8.59 -8.02 0.18
C HIS A 150 -10.00 -8.25 -0.37
N ALA A 151 -10.50 -9.48 -0.44
CA ALA A 151 -11.89 -9.73 -0.86
C ALA A 151 -12.90 -9.09 0.10
N ALA A 152 -12.66 -9.23 1.41
CA ALA A 152 -13.47 -8.61 2.45
C ALA A 152 -13.43 -7.07 2.37
N ALA A 153 -12.24 -6.49 2.17
CA ALA A 153 -12.09 -5.04 2.00
C ALA A 153 -12.77 -4.48 0.73
N ALA A 154 -12.92 -5.30 -0.32
CA ALA A 154 -13.70 -4.96 -1.51
C ALA A 154 -15.21 -5.14 -1.34
N ASN A 155 -15.68 -5.69 -0.21
CA ASN A 155 -17.04 -6.17 0.00
C ASN A 155 -17.49 -7.24 -1.02
N ASP A 156 -16.54 -8.03 -1.54
CA ASP A 156 -16.81 -9.19 -2.42
C ASP A 156 -17.06 -10.43 -1.57
N ILE A 157 -18.28 -10.52 -1.03
CA ILE A 157 -18.69 -11.57 -0.09
C ILE A 157 -18.57 -12.96 -0.72
N ALA A 158 -18.99 -13.13 -1.97
CA ALA A 158 -18.92 -14.42 -2.66
C ALA A 158 -17.49 -14.93 -2.79
N ARG A 159 -16.54 -14.04 -3.10
CA ARG A 159 -15.12 -14.39 -3.16
C ARG A 159 -14.54 -14.68 -1.78
N ALA A 160 -14.91 -13.91 -0.77
CA ALA A 160 -14.46 -14.10 0.61
C ALA A 160 -14.94 -15.45 1.17
N GLU A 161 -16.21 -15.81 0.97
CA GLU A 161 -16.78 -17.11 1.37
C GLU A 161 -16.04 -18.27 0.71
N ARG A 162 -15.86 -18.21 -0.62
CA ARG A 162 -15.13 -19.24 -1.38
C ARG A 162 -13.70 -19.45 -0.87
N LEU A 163 -13.00 -18.37 -0.50
CA LEU A 163 -11.64 -18.45 0.04
C LEU A 163 -11.59 -19.05 1.46
N VAL A 164 -12.66 -18.90 2.26
CA VAL A 164 -12.77 -19.53 3.58
C VAL A 164 -13.15 -21.01 3.47
N GLU A 165 -13.94 -21.37 2.46
CA GLU A 165 -14.38 -22.74 2.22
C GLU A 165 -13.34 -23.60 1.48
N GLY A 166 -12.35 -22.97 0.84
CA GLY A 166 -11.25 -23.63 0.14
C GLY A 166 -10.24 -24.34 1.06
N ASP A 167 -9.41 -25.20 0.46
CA ASP A 167 -8.50 -26.14 1.15
C ASP A 167 -7.28 -25.51 1.85
N GLY A 168 -6.99 -24.21 1.67
CA GLY A 168 -5.72 -23.61 2.14
C GLY A 168 -5.80 -22.65 3.32
N MET A 169 -6.98 -22.40 3.90
CA MET A 169 -7.05 -21.73 5.20
C MET A 169 -6.70 -22.74 6.31
N PRO A 170 -5.66 -22.49 7.13
CA PRO A 170 -5.32 -23.38 8.23
C PRO A 170 -6.53 -23.57 9.15
N LEU A 171 -6.86 -24.84 9.42
CA LEU A 171 -8.04 -25.29 10.19
C LEU A 171 -8.23 -24.62 11.57
N HIS A 172 -7.25 -23.86 12.06
CA HIS A 172 -7.31 -23.13 13.34
C HIS A 172 -8.27 -21.93 13.34
N PHE A 173 -8.71 -21.43 12.17
CA PHE A 173 -9.66 -20.29 12.08
C PHE A 173 -11.07 -20.67 11.61
N ARG A 174 -11.33 -21.94 11.25
CA ARG A 174 -12.69 -22.44 11.01
C ARG A 174 -13.32 -22.69 12.38
N GLY A 175 -13.79 -21.61 12.99
CA GLY A 175 -14.26 -21.56 14.36
C GLY A 175 -15.07 -22.79 14.77
N ALA A 176 -14.70 -23.32 15.94
CA ALA A 176 -15.50 -24.21 16.75
C ALA A 176 -16.91 -23.61 16.94
N GLY A 177 -17.80 -23.95 16.02
CA GLY A 177 -19.25 -23.79 16.14
C GLY A 177 -19.87 -25.13 16.48
N THR A 178 -19.30 -25.89 17.43
CA THR A 178 -20.05 -26.99 18.05
C THR A 178 -21.07 -26.34 18.96
N TYR A 179 -22.25 -26.02 18.42
CA TYR A 179 -23.44 -25.90 19.24
C TYR A 179 -23.67 -27.28 19.86
N VAL A 180 -23.26 -27.41 21.12
CA VAL A 180 -23.76 -28.46 21.99
C VAL A 180 -25.15 -28.01 22.43
N LEU A 181 -26.17 -28.62 21.86
CA LEU A 181 -27.46 -28.86 22.51
C LEU A 181 -27.68 -30.37 22.56
#